data_AF-A0A957FCE6-F1
#
_entry.id   AF-A0A957FCE6-F1
#
_cell.length_a   1.000
_cell.length_b   1.000
_cell.length_c   1.000
_cell.angle_alpha   90.00
_cell.angle_beta   90.00
_cell.angle_gamma   90.00
#
_symmetry.space_group_name_H-M   'P 1'
#
loop_
_entity.id
_entity.type
_entity.pdbx_description
1 polymer ?
#
loop_
_entity_poly.entity_id
_entity_poly.type
_entity_poly.pdbx_seq_one_letter_code
_entity_poly.pdbx_strand_id
1 'polypeptide(L)'
;MDHFSPWQQLYFNYLGRVYALTFWAKMRNFLGMRVRSWVILLSAALGLYLATRPGTFLLVILGILIPAFFIFSFWRAQKAGYNKFVPDAQDALPETEALRPLLPNERVNLRATGVFSLLNREDFVLFRRPSEYWHVPLGEHIVMVEQLPGHFLYQFFNATTLQKVQNGWLIFGAKPQRALAVTFLVSFGPDYNDPTLFYFVGKGDGASAPKPRTIYFSFDSEEAHHAVWHTIIADARSARLQAG
;
A
#
# COMPACT_ATOMS: atom_id res chain seq x y z
N MET A 1 10.03 18.18 2.93
CA MET A 1 10.32 17.12 3.94
C MET A 1 10.51 17.76 5.33
N ASP A 2 9.98 18.96 5.51
CA ASP A 2 10.49 19.93 6.50
C ASP A 2 9.70 19.89 7.82
N HIS A 3 8.70 19.01 7.89
CA HIS A 3 7.85 18.83 9.06
C HIS A 3 8.32 17.72 10.02
N PHE A 4 9.27 16.88 9.60
CA PHE A 4 9.82 15.80 10.46
C PHE A 4 11.16 16.19 11.05
N SER A 5 11.37 15.86 12.33
CA SER A 5 12.67 16.07 12.96
C SER A 5 13.77 15.23 12.27
N PRO A 6 15.04 15.63 12.32
CA PRO A 6 16.14 14.90 11.66
C PRO A 6 16.20 13.43 12.08
N TRP A 7 15.93 13.14 13.36
CA TRP A 7 15.89 11.79 13.90
C TRP A 7 14.72 10.97 13.37
N GLN A 8 13.55 11.57 13.20
CA GLN A 8 12.39 10.91 12.59
C GLN A 8 12.65 10.58 11.11
N GLN A 9 13.31 11.48 10.38
CA GLN A 9 13.69 11.23 8.99
C GLN A 9 14.64 10.04 8.88
N LEU A 10 15.69 9.99 9.72
CA LEU A 10 16.61 8.86 9.77
C LEU A 10 15.90 7.55 10.10
N TYR A 11 15.01 7.56 11.10
CA TYR A 11 14.22 6.40 11.48
C TYR A 11 13.31 5.91 10.34
N PHE A 12 12.59 6.82 9.67
CA PHE A 12 11.70 6.44 8.55
C PHE A 12 12.47 5.98 7.32
N ASN A 13 13.61 6.58 7.02
CA ASN A 13 14.50 6.13 5.95
C ASN A 13 15.02 4.71 6.24
N TYR A 14 15.45 4.46 7.47
CA TYR A 14 15.88 3.14 7.91
C TYR A 14 14.74 2.12 7.81
N LEU A 15 13.56 2.45 8.35
CA LEU A 15 12.39 1.58 8.33
C LEU A 15 11.95 1.25 6.89
N GLY A 16 11.92 2.24 6.01
CA GLY A 16 11.57 2.07 4.60
C GLY A 16 12.53 1.13 3.86
N ARG A 17 13.83 1.25 4.11
CA ARG A 17 14.85 0.35 3.53
C ARG A 17 14.71 -1.06 4.06
N VAL A 18 14.47 -1.22 5.35
CA VAL A 18 14.24 -2.51 5.98
C VAL A 18 12.99 -3.19 5.39
N TYR A 19 11.89 -2.47 5.22
CA TYR A 19 10.68 -2.99 4.58
C TYR A 19 10.90 -3.37 3.11
N ALA A 20 11.61 -2.55 2.35
CA ALA A 20 11.94 -2.87 0.97
C ALA A 20 12.87 -4.09 0.85
N LEU A 21 13.89 -4.19 1.71
CA LEU A 21 14.83 -5.31 1.71
C LEU A 21 14.16 -6.62 2.12
N THR A 22 13.36 -6.59 3.19
CA THR A 22 12.59 -7.77 3.63
C THR A 22 11.59 -8.21 2.56
N PHE A 23 10.91 -7.27 1.91
CA PHE A 23 10.01 -7.60 0.80
C PHE A 23 10.76 -8.21 -0.40
N TRP A 24 11.88 -7.62 -0.81
CA TRP A 24 12.72 -8.14 -1.90
C TRP A 24 13.23 -9.55 -1.61
N ALA A 25 13.71 -9.79 -0.40
CA ALA A 25 14.20 -11.11 0.04
C ALA A 25 13.08 -12.15 0.18
N LYS A 26 11.82 -11.72 0.38
CA LYS A 26 10.63 -12.60 0.33
C LYS A 26 10.31 -13.02 -1.10
N MET A 27 10.45 -12.10 -2.07
CA MET A 27 10.01 -12.31 -3.45
C MET A 27 11.04 -13.05 -4.32
N ARG A 28 12.33 -12.95 -3.99
CA ARG A 28 13.38 -13.66 -4.74
C ARG A 28 13.62 -15.07 -4.21
N ASN A 29 13.60 -16.01 -5.15
CA ASN A 29 14.17 -17.33 -4.98
C ASN A 29 15.59 -17.32 -5.54
N PHE A 30 16.51 -17.97 -4.84
CA PHE A 30 17.88 -18.20 -5.28
C PHE A 30 18.19 -19.68 -5.10
N LEU A 31 18.61 -20.36 -6.18
CA LEU A 31 18.91 -21.80 -6.16
C LEU A 31 17.77 -22.66 -5.56
N GLY A 32 16.52 -22.37 -5.92
CA GLY A 32 15.35 -23.14 -5.45
C GLY A 32 14.89 -22.85 -4.02
N MET A 33 15.64 -22.08 -3.22
CA MET A 33 15.21 -21.63 -1.89
C MET A 33 14.97 -20.12 -1.84
N ARG A 34 14.12 -19.67 -0.92
CA ARG A 34 13.91 -18.24 -0.68
C ARG A 34 15.19 -17.60 -0.14
N VAL A 35 15.51 -16.37 -0.57
CA VAL A 35 16.69 -15.63 -0.09
C VAL A 35 16.69 -15.52 1.45
N ARG A 36 15.53 -15.37 2.09
CA ARG A 36 15.40 -15.43 3.55
C ARG A 36 16.04 -16.69 4.16
N SER A 37 15.78 -17.86 3.58
CA SER A 37 16.32 -19.13 4.09
C SER A 37 17.84 -19.18 3.95
N TRP A 38 18.37 -18.64 2.84
CA TRP A 38 19.82 -18.49 2.65
C TRP A 38 20.46 -17.60 3.71
N VAL A 39 19.86 -16.45 4.05
CA VAL A 39 20.40 -15.57 5.10
C VAL A 39 20.50 -16.30 6.44
N ILE A 40 19.49 -17.09 6.80
CA ILE A 40 19.47 -17.87 8.05
C ILE A 40 20.53 -18.98 8.00
N LEU A 41 20.58 -19.76 6.92
CA LEU A 41 21.52 -20.88 6.76
C LEU A 41 22.98 -20.41 6.73
N LEU A 42 23.29 -19.35 5.98
CA LEU A 42 24.65 -18.80 5.92
C LEU A 42 25.09 -18.25 7.28
N SER A 43 24.18 -17.57 8.00
CA SER A 43 24.49 -17.07 9.34
C SER A 43 24.74 -18.20 10.32
N ALA A 44 23.92 -19.26 10.29
CA ALA A 44 24.09 -20.43 11.14
C ALA A 44 25.38 -21.20 10.81
N ALA A 45 25.67 -21.41 9.53
CA ALA A 45 26.90 -22.07 9.07
C ALA A 45 28.14 -21.28 9.47
N LEU A 46 28.10 -19.95 9.33
CA LEU A 46 29.18 -19.06 9.74
C LEU A 46 29.39 -19.11 11.27
N GLY A 47 28.32 -19.04 12.06
CA GLY A 47 28.38 -19.17 13.51
C GLY A 47 28.97 -20.51 13.95
N LEU A 48 28.57 -21.60 13.30
CA LEU A 48 29.07 -22.95 13.60
C LEU A 48 30.54 -23.13 13.20
N TYR A 49 30.96 -22.60 12.05
CA TYR A 49 32.36 -22.58 11.64
C TYR A 49 33.23 -21.82 12.64
N LEU A 50 32.78 -20.62 13.05
CA LEU A 50 33.53 -19.78 13.97
C LEU A 50 33.61 -20.35 15.38
N ALA A 51 32.60 -21.11 15.83
CA ALA A 51 32.61 -21.79 17.13
C ALA A 51 33.75 -22.82 17.28
N THR A 52 34.34 -23.28 16.17
CA THR A 52 35.48 -24.22 16.19
C THR A 52 36.85 -23.54 16.40
N ARG A 53 36.91 -22.21 16.41
CA ARG A 53 38.16 -21.45 16.53
C ARG A 53 38.32 -20.90 17.96
N PRO A 54 39.51 -21.01 18.58
CA PRO A 54 39.75 -20.38 19.88
C PRO A 54 39.76 -18.85 19.75
N GLY A 55 39.10 -18.15 20.68
CA GLY A 55 39.06 -16.68 20.75
C GLY A 55 37.98 -15.98 19.91
N THR A 56 37.09 -16.71 19.24
CA THR A 56 36.05 -16.16 18.34
C THR A 56 34.67 -15.98 18.99
N PHE A 57 34.58 -16.00 20.32
CA PHE A 57 33.31 -15.91 21.06
C PHE A 57 32.44 -14.72 20.64
N LEU A 58 33.04 -13.54 20.42
CA LEU A 58 32.33 -12.36 19.93
C LEU A 58 31.72 -12.56 18.53
N LEU A 59 32.39 -13.32 17.67
CA LEU A 59 31.91 -13.60 16.32
C LEU A 59 30.80 -14.67 16.33
N VAL A 60 30.83 -15.60 17.28
CA VAL A 60 29.71 -16.54 17.52
C VAL A 60 28.47 -15.79 17.97
N ILE A 61 28.61 -14.85 18.92
CA ILE A 61 27.51 -13.97 19.35
C ILE A 61 26.95 -13.22 18.14
N LEU A 62 27.81 -12.62 17.31
CA LEU A 62 27.39 -11.89 16.11
C LEU A 62 26.65 -12.81 15.11
N GLY A 63 27.12 -14.05 14.95
CA GLY A 63 26.50 -15.08 14.13
C GLY A 63 25.08 -15.49 14.57
N ILE A 64 24.74 -15.29 15.85
CA ILE A 64 23.38 -15.51 16.39
C ILE A 64 22.55 -14.23 16.33
N LEU A 65 23.15 -13.08 16.64
CA LEU A 65 22.47 -11.78 16.69
C LEU A 65 21.98 -11.34 15.32
N ILE A 66 22.78 -11.55 14.26
CA ILE A 66 22.42 -11.21 12.88
C ILE A 66 21.13 -11.94 12.43
N PRO A 67 21.03 -13.28 12.48
CA PRO A 67 19.81 -13.96 12.04
C PRO A 67 18.63 -13.66 12.95
N ALA A 68 18.84 -13.50 14.26
CA ALA A 68 17.77 -13.06 15.18
C ALA A 68 17.21 -11.68 14.80
N PHE A 69 18.10 -10.72 14.49
CA PHE A 69 17.71 -9.40 14.01
C PHE A 69 16.92 -9.48 12.69
N PHE A 70 17.38 -10.28 11.72
CA PHE A 70 16.64 -10.46 10.47
C PHE A 70 15.26 -11.08 10.72
N ILE A 71 15.17 -12.16 11.50
CA ILE A 71 13.89 -12.81 11.82
C ILE A 71 12.92 -11.83 12.49
N PHE A 72 13.39 -11.08 13.49
CA PHE A 72 12.59 -10.06 14.16
C PHE A 72 12.11 -8.98 13.18
N SER A 73 13.01 -8.51 12.32
CA SER A 73 12.73 -7.50 11.31
C SER A 73 11.70 -7.98 10.29
N PHE A 74 11.81 -9.22 9.80
CA PHE A 74 10.83 -9.85 8.92
C PHE A 74 9.47 -10.00 9.59
N TRP A 75 9.44 -10.48 10.84
CA TRP A 75 8.21 -10.63 11.60
C TRP A 75 7.50 -9.28 11.78
N ARG A 76 8.27 -8.25 12.14
CA ARG A 76 7.76 -6.89 12.29
C ARG A 76 7.26 -6.31 10.96
N ALA A 77 8.01 -6.50 9.87
CA ALA A 77 7.62 -6.06 8.54
C ALA A 77 6.35 -6.76 8.05
N GLN A 78 6.22 -8.07 8.30
CA GLN A 78 5.03 -8.84 7.96
C GLN A 78 3.81 -8.39 8.74
N LYS A 79 3.94 -8.15 10.05
CA LYS A 79 2.86 -7.59 10.87
C LYS A 79 2.41 -6.20 10.41
N ALA A 80 3.34 -5.40 9.89
CA ALA A 80 3.06 -4.07 9.35
C ALA A 80 2.57 -4.10 7.89
N GLY A 81 2.43 -5.26 7.24
CA GLY A 81 2.06 -5.32 5.82
C GLY A 81 3.13 -4.75 4.88
N TYR A 82 4.39 -4.67 5.32
CA TYR A 82 5.55 -4.13 4.59
C TYR A 82 5.44 -2.64 4.21
N ASN A 83 4.46 -1.89 4.72
CA ASN A 83 4.38 -0.45 4.53
C ASN A 83 3.94 0.24 5.83
N LYS A 84 4.20 1.54 5.95
CA LYS A 84 3.65 2.33 7.04
C LYS A 84 3.21 3.68 6.51
N PHE A 85 1.94 4.00 6.71
CA PHE A 85 1.42 5.33 6.44
C PHE A 85 1.56 6.22 7.67
N VAL A 86 2.04 7.44 7.48
CA VAL A 86 2.09 8.48 8.50
C VAL A 86 1.25 9.64 8.00
N PRO A 87 0.09 9.92 8.62
CA PRO A 87 -0.75 11.03 8.20
C PRO A 87 0.00 12.35 8.38
N ASP A 88 -0.21 13.29 7.47
CA ASP A 88 0.30 14.65 7.65
C ASP A 88 -0.50 15.32 8.77
N ALA A 89 0.20 16.09 9.61
CA ALA A 89 -0.45 16.87 10.67
C ALA A 89 -1.23 18.06 10.08
N GLN A 90 -0.79 18.54 8.91
CA GLN A 90 -1.43 19.62 8.16
C GLN A 90 -2.26 19.03 7.01
N ASP A 91 -3.24 18.18 7.34
CA ASP A 91 -4.23 17.60 6.39
C ASP A 91 -5.22 18.65 5.85
N ALA A 92 -4.71 19.85 5.57
CA ALA A 92 -5.44 20.93 4.93
C ALA A 92 -5.31 20.75 3.41
N LEU A 93 -6.44 20.81 2.70
CA LEU A 93 -6.37 21.00 1.26
C LEU A 93 -5.59 22.29 0.99
N PRO A 94 -4.63 22.30 0.06
CA PRO A 94 -4.00 23.53 -0.36
C PRO A 94 -5.07 24.47 -0.89
N GLU A 95 -5.12 25.70 -0.36
CA GLU A 95 -6.05 26.76 -0.79
C GLU A 95 -5.69 27.34 -2.17
N THR A 96 -4.94 26.62 -3.00
CA THR A 96 -4.47 27.15 -4.27
C THR A 96 -5.65 27.25 -5.24
N GLU A 97 -6.14 28.47 -5.44
CA GLU A 97 -7.21 28.87 -6.37
C GLU A 97 -7.02 28.40 -7.83
N ALA A 98 -5.84 27.84 -8.16
CA ALA A 98 -5.47 27.42 -9.51
C ALA A 98 -5.69 25.93 -9.82
N LEU A 99 -5.95 25.07 -8.82
CA LEU A 99 -6.03 23.62 -9.06
C LEU A 99 -7.48 23.19 -9.32
N ARG A 100 -7.79 23.08 -10.62
CA ARG A 100 -9.08 22.58 -11.10
C ARG A 100 -9.19 21.08 -10.83
N PRO A 101 -10.38 20.57 -10.43
CA PRO A 101 -10.62 19.14 -10.42
C PRO A 101 -10.41 18.57 -11.83
N LEU A 102 -9.97 17.32 -11.90
CA LEU A 102 -9.82 16.56 -13.14
C LEU A 102 -11.09 16.57 -13.96
N LEU A 103 -10.94 16.67 -15.27
CA LEU A 103 -12.05 16.51 -16.20
C LEU A 103 -12.55 15.06 -16.16
N PRO A 104 -13.85 14.82 -16.42
CA PRO A 104 -14.35 13.46 -16.53
C PRO A 104 -13.61 12.66 -17.62
N ASN A 105 -13.28 11.42 -17.31
CA ASN A 105 -12.48 10.48 -18.11
C ASN A 105 -11.01 10.89 -18.35
N GLU A 106 -10.53 11.95 -17.70
CA GLU A 106 -9.12 12.29 -17.72
C GLU A 106 -8.31 11.27 -16.90
N ARG A 107 -7.33 10.63 -17.54
CA ARG A 107 -6.49 9.61 -16.91
C ARG A 107 -5.23 10.23 -16.33
N VAL A 108 -4.99 9.94 -15.07
CA VAL A 108 -3.79 10.36 -14.34
C VAL A 108 -2.95 9.13 -14.03
N ASN A 109 -1.70 9.17 -14.50
CA ASN A 109 -0.70 8.18 -14.13
C ASN A 109 -0.28 8.41 -12.69
N LEU A 110 -0.48 7.40 -11.85
CA LEU A 110 -0.04 7.39 -10.46
C LEU A 110 0.54 6.01 -10.11
N ARG A 111 1.01 5.88 -8.87
CA ARG A 111 1.49 4.61 -8.32
C ARG A 111 0.66 4.24 -7.12
N ALA A 112 -0.02 3.10 -7.16
CA ALA A 112 -0.87 2.68 -6.07
C ALA A 112 -0.27 1.53 -5.26
N THR A 113 -0.69 1.42 -4.01
CA THR A 113 -0.34 0.32 -3.10
C THR A 113 -1.53 0.03 -2.21
N GLY A 114 -1.85 -1.25 -2.02
CA GLY A 114 -3.07 -1.63 -1.31
C GLY A 114 -3.60 -2.97 -1.79
N VAL A 115 -4.79 -3.31 -1.31
CA VAL A 115 -5.52 -4.48 -1.80
C VAL A 115 -6.33 -4.06 -3.02
N PHE A 116 -6.12 -4.76 -4.14
CA PHE A 116 -6.88 -4.54 -5.38
C PHE A 116 -7.58 -5.84 -5.78
N SER A 117 -8.75 -5.71 -6.38
CA SER A 117 -9.61 -6.84 -6.69
C SER A 117 -9.88 -6.92 -8.20
N LEU A 118 -9.94 -8.13 -8.70
CA LEU A 118 -10.53 -8.54 -9.97
C LEU A 118 -11.68 -9.49 -9.61
N LEU A 119 -12.65 -9.66 -10.52
CA LEU A 119 -13.91 -10.37 -10.28
C LEU A 119 -13.79 -11.63 -9.38
N ASN A 120 -12.78 -12.47 -9.62
CA ASN A 120 -12.52 -13.72 -8.91
C ASN A 120 -11.18 -13.75 -8.14
N ARG A 121 -10.49 -12.62 -8.00
CA ARG A 121 -9.13 -12.58 -7.46
C ARG A 121 -8.89 -11.31 -6.68
N GLU A 122 -8.38 -11.45 -5.47
CA GLU A 122 -7.91 -10.32 -4.66
C GLU A 122 -6.42 -10.50 -4.40
N ASP A 123 -5.64 -9.44 -4.60
CA ASP A 123 -4.21 -9.49 -4.31
C ASP A 123 -3.72 -8.18 -3.70
N PHE A 124 -2.74 -8.31 -2.80
CA PHE A 124 -2.13 -7.15 -2.17
C PHE A 124 -0.99 -6.67 -3.04
N VAL A 125 -1.22 -5.55 -3.73
CA VAL A 125 -0.21 -4.92 -4.55
C VAL A 125 0.68 -4.08 -3.66
N LEU A 126 1.80 -4.70 -3.28
CA LEU A 126 2.97 -4.00 -2.78
C LEU A 126 3.76 -3.44 -3.94
N PHE A 127 4.54 -2.39 -3.66
CA PHE A 127 5.49 -1.80 -4.60
C PHE A 127 4.84 -0.97 -5.69
N ARG A 128 4.48 0.29 -5.40
CA ARG A 128 4.34 1.43 -6.35
C ARG A 128 4.20 1.03 -7.83
N ARG A 129 3.17 0.24 -8.11
CA ARG A 129 2.98 -0.32 -9.45
C ARG A 129 2.43 0.80 -10.33
N PRO A 130 2.81 0.84 -11.61
CA PRO A 130 2.19 1.77 -12.52
C PRO A 130 0.67 1.54 -12.47
N SER A 131 -0.05 2.64 -12.34
CA SER A 131 -1.49 2.63 -12.18
C SER A 131 -2.09 3.86 -12.79
N GLU A 132 -3.32 3.72 -13.25
CA GLU A 132 -4.09 4.79 -13.84
C GLU A 132 -5.29 5.06 -12.94
N TYR A 133 -5.53 6.33 -12.66
CA TYR A 133 -6.74 6.81 -12.01
C TYR A 133 -7.52 7.66 -12.99
N TRP A 134 -8.84 7.51 -12.99
CA TRP A 134 -9.73 8.44 -13.67
C TRP A 134 -11.07 8.53 -12.95
N HIS A 135 -11.73 9.65 -13.16
CA HIS A 135 -13.07 9.93 -12.65
C HIS A 135 -14.08 9.79 -13.79
N VAL A 136 -15.08 8.95 -13.62
CA VAL A 136 -16.14 8.70 -14.60
C VAL A 136 -17.26 9.73 -14.40
N PRO A 137 -17.92 10.23 -15.47
CA PRO A 137 -19.02 11.19 -15.36
C PRO A 137 -20.17 10.80 -14.42
N LEU A 138 -20.35 9.50 -14.13
CA LEU A 138 -21.38 8.97 -13.24
C LEU A 138 -21.00 9.03 -11.75
N GLY A 139 -19.88 9.69 -11.39
CA GLY A 139 -19.41 9.85 -10.01
C GLY A 139 -18.60 8.67 -9.49
N GLU A 140 -18.17 7.76 -10.36
CA GLU A 140 -17.29 6.65 -9.99
C GLU A 140 -15.83 7.03 -10.19
N HIS A 141 -15.02 6.68 -9.20
CA HIS A 141 -13.57 6.74 -9.25
C HIS A 141 -13.02 5.35 -9.52
N ILE A 142 -12.19 5.23 -10.55
CA ILE A 142 -11.61 3.97 -10.96
C ILE A 142 -10.10 4.04 -10.81
N VAL A 143 -9.54 3.00 -10.20
CA VAL A 143 -8.10 2.78 -10.11
C VAL A 143 -7.76 1.46 -10.76
N MET A 144 -6.90 1.49 -11.77
CA MET A 144 -6.34 0.31 -12.43
C MET A 144 -4.87 0.18 -12.04
N VAL A 145 -4.46 -1.00 -11.57
CA VAL A 145 -3.09 -1.29 -11.14
C VAL A 145 -2.53 -2.48 -11.91
N GLU A 146 -1.32 -2.33 -12.43
CA GLU A 146 -0.60 -3.43 -13.07
C GLU A 146 0.18 -4.25 -12.03
N GLN A 147 -0.28 -5.46 -11.72
CA GLN A 147 0.38 -6.33 -10.74
C GLN A 147 1.62 -7.02 -11.33
N LEU A 148 1.46 -7.59 -12.52
CA LEU A 148 2.49 -8.23 -13.34
C LEU A 148 2.35 -7.65 -14.75
N PRO A 149 3.40 -7.68 -15.60
CA PRO A 149 3.30 -7.20 -16.98
C PRO A 149 2.07 -7.77 -17.69
N GLY A 150 1.13 -6.89 -18.06
CA GLY A 150 -0.13 -7.27 -18.73
C GLY A 150 -1.25 -7.85 -17.84
N HIS A 151 -1.07 -7.88 -16.51
CA HIS A 151 -2.09 -8.32 -15.55
C HIS A 151 -2.56 -7.15 -14.68
N PHE A 152 -3.82 -6.78 -14.84
CA PHE A 152 -4.42 -5.62 -14.19
C PHE A 152 -5.44 -6.02 -13.11
N LEU A 153 -5.41 -5.30 -11.99
CA LEU A 153 -6.39 -5.36 -10.92
C LEU A 153 -7.07 -3.99 -10.79
N TYR A 154 -8.30 -3.98 -10.28
CA TYR A 154 -9.12 -2.79 -10.24
C TYR A 154 -9.61 -2.48 -8.83
N GLN A 155 -9.94 -1.21 -8.62
CA GLN A 155 -10.73 -0.80 -7.48
C GLN A 155 -11.65 0.33 -7.89
N PHE A 156 -12.90 0.19 -7.50
CA PHE A 156 -13.96 1.15 -7.73
C PHE A 156 -14.38 1.73 -6.38
N PHE A 157 -14.61 3.04 -6.34
CA PHE A 157 -15.23 3.73 -5.22
C PHE A 157 -15.95 4.97 -5.75
N ASN A 158 -16.84 5.55 -4.95
CA ASN A 158 -17.61 6.75 -5.29
C ASN A 158 -17.79 7.62 -4.05
N ALA A 159 -18.40 8.79 -4.20
CA ALA A 159 -18.65 9.69 -3.07
C ALA A 159 -19.43 9.06 -1.90
N THR A 160 -20.33 8.10 -2.16
CA THR A 160 -21.17 7.49 -1.12
C THR A 160 -20.45 6.39 -0.35
N THR A 161 -19.55 5.66 -0.98
CA THR A 161 -18.72 4.63 -0.34
C THR A 161 -17.46 5.21 0.32
N LEU A 162 -17.08 6.44 -0.04
CA LEU A 162 -15.91 7.11 0.52
C LEU A 162 -16.08 7.44 2.00
N GLN A 163 -15.20 6.91 2.84
CA GLN A 163 -15.20 7.19 4.28
C GLN A 163 -14.21 8.28 4.66
N LYS A 164 -12.99 8.21 4.12
CA LYS A 164 -11.89 9.08 4.52
C LYS A 164 -10.89 9.27 3.39
N VAL A 165 -10.39 10.49 3.26
CA VAL A 165 -9.23 10.81 2.44
C VAL A 165 -8.24 11.54 3.32
N GLN A 166 -6.99 11.08 3.34
CA GLN A 166 -5.93 11.70 4.15
C GLN A 166 -4.67 11.87 3.34
N ASN A 167 -4.07 13.05 3.44
CA ASN A 167 -2.73 13.27 2.95
C ASN A 167 -1.69 12.78 3.97
N GLY A 168 -0.52 12.36 3.49
CA GLY A 168 0.54 11.88 4.36
C GLY A 168 1.72 11.28 3.62
N TRP A 169 2.45 10.42 4.32
CA TRP A 169 3.70 9.84 3.88
C TRP A 169 3.63 8.32 3.95
N LEU A 170 3.88 7.67 2.81
CA LEU A 170 4.05 6.23 2.72
C LEU A 170 5.53 5.87 2.88
N ILE A 171 5.84 5.16 3.96
CA ILE A 171 7.17 4.68 4.29
C ILE A 171 7.38 3.32 3.63
N PHE A 172 8.06 3.33 2.50
CA PHE A 172 8.49 2.15 1.76
C PHE A 172 9.65 2.51 0.83
N GLY A 173 10.77 1.78 0.91
CA GLY A 173 11.95 2.04 0.07
C GLY A 173 12.95 3.04 0.66
N ALA A 174 13.77 3.65 -0.20
CA ALA A 174 14.90 4.47 0.22
C ALA A 174 14.50 5.80 0.86
N LYS A 175 13.34 6.36 0.46
CA LYS A 175 12.80 7.63 0.93
C LYS A 175 11.29 7.51 1.13
N PRO A 176 10.72 8.06 2.22
CA PRO A 176 9.29 8.28 2.35
C PRO A 176 8.76 9.06 1.16
N GLN A 177 7.55 8.74 0.71
CA GLN A 177 6.89 9.46 -0.37
C GLN A 177 5.57 10.03 0.07
N ARG A 178 5.24 11.20 -0.49
CA ARG A 178 3.90 11.76 -0.36
C ARG A 178 2.90 10.78 -0.94
N ALA A 179 1.87 10.51 -0.17
CA ALA A 179 0.82 9.60 -0.55
C ALA A 179 -0.52 10.04 0.01
N LEU A 180 -1.56 9.74 -0.75
CA LEU A 180 -2.94 9.99 -0.38
C LEU A 180 -3.58 8.65 -0.01
N ALA A 181 -4.02 8.53 1.23
CA ALA A 181 -4.74 7.37 1.74
C ALA A 181 -6.24 7.56 1.49
N VAL A 182 -6.82 6.71 0.64
CA VAL A 182 -8.26 6.67 0.37
C VAL A 182 -8.85 5.48 1.07
N THR A 183 -9.70 5.74 2.07
CA THR A 183 -10.48 4.73 2.77
C THR A 183 -11.92 4.77 2.28
N PHE A 184 -12.43 3.64 1.79
CA PHE A 184 -13.78 3.49 1.26
C PHE A 184 -14.36 2.14 1.68
N LEU A 185 -15.68 2.02 1.60
CA LEU A 185 -16.41 0.79 1.79
C LEU A 185 -16.35 -0.04 0.51
N VAL A 186 -15.83 -1.26 0.61
CA VAL A 186 -15.70 -2.15 -0.56
C VAL A 186 -17.08 -2.59 -1.02
N SER A 187 -17.37 -2.33 -2.29
CA SER A 187 -18.57 -2.82 -2.99
C SER A 187 -18.26 -3.85 -4.08
N PHE A 188 -16.97 -4.14 -4.31
CA PHE A 188 -16.50 -4.98 -5.42
C PHE A 188 -15.33 -5.87 -5.01
N GLY A 189 -15.39 -7.16 -5.39
CA GLY A 189 -14.33 -8.15 -5.15
C GLY A 189 -14.88 -9.57 -4.98
N PRO A 190 -14.02 -10.59 -4.81
CA PRO A 190 -14.46 -11.97 -4.66
C PRO A 190 -15.34 -12.21 -3.42
N ASP A 191 -15.16 -11.42 -2.36
CA ASP A 191 -16.01 -11.44 -1.16
C ASP A 191 -17.43 -10.87 -1.41
N TYR A 192 -17.65 -10.14 -2.52
CA TYR A 192 -18.90 -9.45 -2.87
C TYR A 192 -19.56 -10.01 -4.15
N ASN A 193 -18.78 -10.63 -5.02
CA ASN A 193 -19.23 -11.23 -6.27
C ASN A 193 -19.46 -12.74 -6.11
N ASP A 194 -20.24 -13.15 -5.11
CA ASP A 194 -20.70 -14.54 -5.06
C ASP A 194 -21.74 -14.72 -6.20
N PRO A 195 -21.44 -15.52 -7.25
CA PRO A 195 -22.31 -15.66 -8.42
C PRO A 195 -23.63 -16.38 -8.09
N THR A 196 -23.81 -16.89 -6.87
CA THR A 196 -25.05 -17.48 -6.39
C THR A 196 -26.23 -16.49 -6.30
N LEU A 197 -25.95 -15.17 -6.34
CA LEU A 197 -26.97 -14.12 -6.19
C LEU A 197 -27.78 -13.80 -7.47
N PHE A 198 -27.37 -14.27 -8.65
CA PHE A 198 -28.10 -13.94 -9.89
C PHE A 198 -29.25 -14.91 -10.26
N TYR A 199 -29.46 -15.99 -9.50
CA TYR A 199 -30.47 -17.02 -9.84
C TYR A 199 -31.51 -17.35 -8.75
N PHE A 200 -31.50 -16.72 -7.58
CA PHE A 200 -32.51 -17.01 -6.56
C PHE A 200 -33.39 -15.81 -6.22
N VAL A 201 -34.58 -15.81 -6.83
CA VAL A 201 -35.78 -15.22 -6.27
C VAL A 201 -36.07 -15.93 -4.95
N GLY A 202 -35.77 -15.28 -3.82
CA GLY A 202 -36.22 -15.73 -2.50
C GLY A 202 -35.10 -15.83 -1.45
N LYS A 203 -35.30 -15.11 -0.35
CA LYS A 203 -34.48 -15.05 0.89
C LYS A 203 -33.12 -14.37 0.75
N GLY A 204 -33.12 -13.08 1.06
CA GLY A 204 -31.92 -12.29 1.31
C GLY A 204 -31.28 -12.65 2.65
N ASP A 205 -30.52 -13.74 2.67
CA ASP A 205 -29.59 -14.05 3.76
C ASP A 205 -28.16 -13.88 3.23
N GLY A 206 -27.44 -12.89 3.76
CA GLY A 206 -25.98 -12.94 3.81
C GLY A 206 -25.16 -11.97 2.96
N ALA A 207 -25.70 -10.83 2.49
CA ALA A 207 -24.84 -9.77 1.99
C ALA A 207 -23.95 -9.26 3.15
N SER A 208 -22.69 -9.70 3.17
CA SER A 208 -21.72 -9.27 4.18
C SER A 208 -21.62 -7.74 4.16
N ALA A 209 -21.72 -7.11 5.33
CA ALA A 209 -21.64 -5.66 5.44
C ALA A 209 -20.37 -5.13 4.71
N PRO A 210 -20.46 -3.99 4.01
CA PRO A 210 -19.31 -3.39 3.32
C PRO A 210 -18.15 -3.20 4.30
N LYS A 211 -16.98 -3.78 4.00
CA LYS A 211 -15.77 -3.68 4.83
C LYS A 211 -14.97 -2.45 4.41
N PRO A 212 -14.42 -1.67 5.36
CA PRO A 212 -13.55 -0.55 5.01
C PRO A 212 -12.23 -1.06 4.46
N ARG A 213 -11.78 -0.49 3.33
CA ARG A 213 -10.49 -0.78 2.69
C ARG A 213 -9.77 0.54 2.45
N THR A 214 -8.45 0.51 2.66
CA THR A 214 -7.59 1.66 2.40
C THR A 214 -6.60 1.34 1.29
N ILE A 215 -6.58 2.21 0.27
CA ILE A 215 -5.58 2.20 -0.80
C ILE A 215 -4.74 3.48 -0.70
N TYR A 216 -3.48 3.38 -1.10
CA TYR A 216 -2.53 4.48 -1.05
C TYR A 216 -2.14 4.87 -2.46
N PHE A 217 -2.30 6.15 -2.82
CA PHE A 217 -1.84 6.71 -4.08
C PHE A 217 -0.56 7.49 -3.84
N SER A 218 0.43 7.30 -4.69
CA SER A 218 1.67 8.07 -4.72
C SER A 218 1.84 8.65 -6.12
N PHE A 219 2.33 9.88 -6.19
CA PHE A 219 2.37 10.66 -7.42
C PHE A 219 3.79 11.08 -7.73
N ASP A 220 4.12 11.14 -9.02
CA ASP A 220 5.39 11.69 -9.49
C ASP A 220 5.31 13.23 -9.64
N SER A 221 4.10 13.81 -9.77
CA SER A 221 3.84 15.27 -9.84
C SER A 221 2.93 15.74 -8.70
N GLU A 222 3.26 16.90 -8.10
CA GLU A 222 2.41 17.53 -7.07
C GLU A 222 1.09 18.05 -7.64
N GLU A 223 1.08 18.52 -8.89
CA GLU A 223 -0.15 18.97 -9.56
C GLU A 223 -1.14 17.81 -9.70
N ALA A 224 -0.67 16.64 -10.12
CA ALA A 224 -1.48 15.43 -10.23
C ALA A 224 -2.01 14.97 -8.86
N HIS A 225 -1.17 15.05 -7.82
CA HIS A 225 -1.57 14.76 -6.45
C HIS A 225 -2.72 15.65 -6.00
N HIS A 226 -2.59 16.97 -6.17
CA HIS A 226 -3.62 17.91 -5.76
C HIS A 226 -4.88 17.80 -6.62
N ALA A 227 -4.75 17.64 -7.94
CA ALA A 227 -5.90 17.48 -8.84
C ALA A 227 -6.77 16.27 -8.44
N VAL A 228 -6.15 15.10 -8.21
CA VAL A 228 -6.87 13.91 -7.73
C VAL A 228 -7.49 14.16 -6.34
N TRP A 229 -6.74 14.77 -5.42
CA TRP A 229 -7.24 15.06 -4.08
C TRP A 229 -8.48 15.98 -4.11
N HIS A 230 -8.42 17.05 -4.90
CA HIS A 230 -9.52 17.99 -5.10
C HIS A 230 -10.72 17.31 -5.76
N THR A 231 -10.52 16.48 -6.78
CA THR A 231 -11.62 15.75 -7.45
C THR A 231 -12.38 14.87 -6.47
N ILE A 232 -11.68 14.05 -5.67
CA ILE A 232 -12.34 13.14 -4.71
C ILE A 232 -13.10 13.93 -3.64
N ILE A 233 -12.52 15.02 -3.13
CA ILE A 233 -13.16 15.83 -2.09
C ILE A 233 -14.33 16.64 -2.64
N ALA A 234 -14.22 17.18 -3.85
CA ALA A 234 -15.32 17.88 -4.51
C ALA A 234 -16.52 16.96 -4.70
N ASP A 235 -16.29 15.75 -5.23
CA ASP A 235 -17.36 14.76 -5.45
C ASP A 235 -18.03 14.34 -4.13
N ALA A 236 -17.22 14.08 -3.09
CA ALA A 236 -17.71 13.77 -1.75
C ALA A 236 -18.53 14.91 -1.12
N ARG A 237 -18.14 16.18 -1.36
CA ARG A 237 -18.90 17.35 -0.89
C ARG A 237 -20.22 17.48 -1.64
N SER A 238 -20.24 17.34 -2.97
CA SER A 238 -21.47 17.42 -3.75
C SER A 238 -22.48 16.33 -3.35
N ALA A 239 -22.04 15.09 -3.14
CA ALA A 239 -22.94 14.02 -2.73
C ALA A 239 -23.55 14.27 -1.35
N ARG A 240 -22.79 14.83 -0.40
CA ARG A 240 -23.30 15.18 0.94
C ARG A 240 -24.32 16.32 0.90
N LEU A 241 -24.12 17.30 0.00
CA LEU A 241 -25.08 18.39 -0.20
C LEU A 241 -26.39 17.92 -0.85
N GLN A 242 -26.35 16.86 -1.66
CA GLN A 242 -27.55 16.28 -2.28
C GLN A 242 -28.32 15.34 -1.35
N ALA A 243 -27.66 14.78 -0.33
CA ALA A 243 -28.24 13.83 0.61
C ALA A 243 -28.84 14.48 1.88
N GLY A 244 -28.55 15.75 2.14
CA GLY A 244 -29.09 16.54 3.26
C GLY A 244 -30.22 17.45 2.80
#